data_AF-A0A4R0P133-F1
#
_entry.id   AF-A0A4R0P133-F1
#
_cell.length_a   1.000
_cell.length_b   1.000
_cell.length_c   1.000
_cell.angle_alpha   90.00
_cell.angle_beta   90.00
_cell.angle_gamma   90.00
#
_symmetry.space_group_name_H-M   'P 1'
#
loop_
_entity.id
_entity.type
_entity.pdbx_description
1 polymer ?
#
loop_
_entity_poly.entity_id
_entity_poly.type
_entity_poly.pdbx_seq_one_letter_code
_entity_poly.pdbx_strand_id
1 'polypeptide(L)'
;MSAPAATARALLASTTGWIVWAVAFSVLYGVQGLSCAYRWNTIGVAGTSLAQVLLCAIWLAFIAVLGWLCWRLGGAALVPGMTRLLRFVALVSAIGGLVATVWTGIPVVFTSVCL
;
A
#
# COMPACT_ATOMS: atom_id res chain seq x y z
N MET A 1 -17.25 21.22 22.97
CA MET A 1 -16.79 21.67 21.64
C MET A 1 -15.67 20.72 21.17
N SER A 2 -16.02 19.59 20.53
CA SER A 2 -15.04 18.56 20.10
C SER A 2 -15.44 17.85 18.78
N ALA A 3 -16.53 18.29 18.16
CA ALA A 3 -17.08 17.73 16.92
C ALA A 3 -16.14 17.76 15.69
N PRO A 4 -15.35 18.83 15.41
CA PRO A 4 -14.58 18.88 14.15
C PRO A 4 -13.42 17.88 14.11
N ALA A 5 -12.78 17.61 15.26
CA ALA A 5 -11.64 16.69 15.34
C ALA A 5 -12.06 15.21 15.14
N ALA A 6 -13.26 14.84 15.59
CA ALA A 6 -13.80 13.49 15.41
C ALA A 6 -14.15 13.21 13.93
N THR A 7 -14.78 14.18 13.26
CA THR A 7 -15.14 14.07 11.83
C THR A 7 -13.90 14.03 10.94
N ALA A 8 -12.88 14.84 11.23
CA ALA A 8 -11.62 14.81 10.49
C ALA A 8 -10.89 13.46 10.62
N ARG A 9 -10.84 12.89 11.84
CA ARG A 9 -10.26 11.54 12.07
C ARG A 9 -11.00 10.44 11.32
N ALA A 10 -12.32 10.52 11.29
CA ALA A 10 -13.16 9.61 10.55
C ALA A 10 -12.91 9.63 9.03
N LEU A 11 -12.80 10.84 8.46
CA LEU A 11 -12.50 11.02 7.03
C LEU A 11 -11.09 10.56 6.68
N LEU A 12 -10.12 10.81 7.56
CA LEU A 12 -8.77 10.29 7.39
C LEU A 12 -8.79 8.75 7.42
N ALA A 13 -9.45 8.13 8.39
CA ALA A 13 -9.54 6.68 8.49
C ALA A 13 -10.20 6.04 7.25
N SER A 14 -11.24 6.66 6.68
CA SER A 14 -11.93 6.14 5.49
C SER A 14 -11.12 6.26 4.20
N THR A 15 -10.19 7.21 4.12
CA THR A 15 -9.37 7.46 2.93
C THR A 15 -7.96 6.89 3.03
N THR A 16 -7.49 6.54 4.24
CA THR A 16 -6.11 6.06 4.48
C THR A 16 -5.76 4.85 3.61
N GLY A 17 -6.67 3.90 3.43
CA GLY A 17 -6.41 2.72 2.57
C GLY A 17 -6.07 3.09 1.12
N TRP A 18 -6.80 4.07 0.55
CA TRP A 18 -6.55 4.58 -0.80
C TRP A 18 -5.29 5.42 -0.90
N ILE A 19 -5.00 6.23 0.12
CA ILE A 19 -3.77 7.03 0.18
C ILE A 19 -2.55 6.11 0.22
N VAL A 20 -2.57 5.07 1.07
CA VAL A 20 -1.46 4.11 1.15
C VAL A 20 -1.29 3.37 -0.17
N TRP A 21 -2.37 2.97 -0.83
CA TRP A 21 -2.30 2.38 -2.17
C TRP A 21 -1.70 3.35 -3.21
N ALA A 22 -2.12 4.61 -3.24
CA ALA A 22 -1.60 5.60 -4.18
C ALA A 22 -0.09 5.87 -3.98
N VAL A 23 0.35 5.91 -2.71
CA VAL A 23 1.76 6.01 -2.36
C VAL A 23 2.52 4.75 -2.80
N ALA A 24 1.98 3.56 -2.52
CA ALA A 24 2.59 2.30 -2.94
C ALA A 24 2.79 2.24 -4.45
N PHE A 25 1.75 2.58 -5.22
CA PHE A 25 1.79 2.64 -6.67
C PHE A 25 2.86 3.62 -7.16
N SER A 26 2.89 4.84 -6.62
CA SER A 26 3.84 5.88 -7.02
C SER A 26 5.29 5.47 -6.73
N VAL A 27 5.54 4.86 -5.56
CA VAL A 27 6.87 4.40 -5.18
C VAL A 27 7.32 3.22 -6.06
N LEU A 28 6.45 2.24 -6.28
CA LEU A 28 6.79 1.08 -7.12
C LEU A 28 7.15 1.50 -8.55
N TYR A 29 6.33 2.34 -9.17
CA TYR A 29 6.59 2.82 -10.54
C TYR A 29 7.79 3.77 -10.61
N GLY A 30 7.98 4.63 -9.59
CA GLY A 30 9.16 5.50 -9.52
C GLY A 30 10.45 4.71 -9.40
N VAL A 31 10.48 3.70 -8.52
CA VAL A 31 11.64 2.80 -8.34
C VAL A 31 11.86 1.94 -9.59
N GLN A 32 10.79 1.49 -10.25
CA GLN A 32 10.90 0.80 -11.52
C GLN A 32 11.59 1.69 -12.58
N GLY A 33 11.17 2.93 -12.76
CA GLY A 33 11.81 3.87 -13.68
C GLY A 33 13.30 4.12 -13.35
N LEU A 34 13.61 4.33 -12.06
CA LEU A 34 14.98 4.47 -11.58
C LEU A 34 15.81 3.22 -11.84
N SER A 35 15.25 2.04 -11.64
CA SER A 35 15.94 0.76 -11.85
C SER A 35 16.36 0.56 -13.31
N CYS A 36 15.58 1.07 -14.25
CA CYS A 36 15.93 1.06 -15.68
C CYS A 36 16.96 2.13 -16.03
N ALA A 37 16.81 3.36 -15.49
CA ALA A 37 17.75 4.44 -15.73
C ALA A 37 19.17 4.12 -15.22
N TYR A 38 19.27 3.50 -14.04
CA TYR A 38 20.53 3.13 -13.40
C TYR A 38 21.00 1.70 -13.69
N ARG A 39 20.29 0.96 -14.56
CA ARG A 39 20.60 -0.44 -14.92
C ARG A 39 20.74 -1.38 -13.71
N TRP A 40 19.91 -1.20 -12.69
CA TRP A 40 19.88 -2.13 -11.54
C TRP A 40 19.39 -3.53 -11.94
N ASN A 41 18.78 -3.66 -13.11
CA ASN A 41 18.44 -4.94 -13.72
C ASN A 41 19.66 -5.78 -14.11
N THR A 42 20.84 -5.18 -14.34
CA THR A 42 22.07 -5.92 -14.69
C THR A 42 22.87 -6.37 -13.48
N ILE A 43 22.55 -5.87 -12.29
CA ILE A 43 23.23 -6.25 -11.04
C ILE A 43 22.58 -7.52 -10.52
N GLY A 44 23.28 -8.66 -10.64
CA GLY A 44 22.80 -9.94 -10.15
C GLY A 44 22.84 -10.04 -8.63
N VAL A 45 21.73 -10.43 -8.01
CA VAL A 45 21.57 -10.67 -6.56
C VAL A 45 20.74 -11.94 -6.35
N ALA A 46 21.31 -12.92 -5.65
CA ALA A 46 20.63 -14.18 -5.28
C ALA A 46 19.95 -14.92 -6.45
N GLY A 47 20.56 -14.92 -7.65
CA GLY A 47 19.97 -15.54 -8.84
C GLY A 47 18.89 -14.70 -9.56
N THR A 48 18.67 -13.46 -9.11
CA THR A 48 17.74 -12.48 -9.69
C THR A 48 18.44 -11.14 -9.92
N SER A 49 17.72 -10.09 -10.32
CA SER A 49 18.27 -8.73 -10.41
C SER A 49 18.03 -7.91 -9.13
N LEU A 50 18.92 -6.98 -8.81
CA LEU A 50 18.74 -6.03 -7.71
C LEU A 50 17.41 -5.26 -7.83
N ALA A 51 17.02 -4.91 -9.07
CA ALA A 51 15.75 -4.27 -9.36
C ALA A 51 14.54 -5.10 -8.87
N GLN A 52 14.52 -6.41 -9.16
CA GLN A 52 13.45 -7.30 -8.71
C GLN A 52 13.43 -7.45 -7.19
N VAL A 53 14.60 -7.58 -6.55
CA VAL A 53 14.68 -7.69 -5.09
C VAL A 53 14.11 -6.44 -4.41
N LEU A 54 14.48 -5.25 -4.90
CA LEU A 54 13.98 -3.98 -4.36
C LEU A 54 12.46 -3.82 -4.57
N LEU A 55 11.97 -4.09 -5.79
CA LEU A 55 10.54 -4.00 -6.09
C LEU A 55 9.72 -4.97 -5.24
N CYS A 56 10.18 -6.22 -5.09
CA CYS A 56 9.57 -7.21 -4.21
C CYS A 56 9.57 -6.77 -2.75
N ALA A 57 10.69 -6.26 -2.24
CA ALA A 57 10.80 -5.81 -0.86
C ALA A 57 9.84 -4.64 -0.56
N ILE A 58 9.76 -3.66 -1.46
CA ILE A 58 8.84 -2.52 -1.36
C ILE A 58 7.39 -2.99 -1.40
N TRP A 59 7.06 -3.87 -2.35
CA TRP A 59 5.71 -4.40 -2.49
C TRP A 59 5.25 -5.15 -1.23
N LEU A 60 6.09 -6.04 -0.69
CA LEU A 60 5.82 -6.76 0.54
C LEU A 60 5.68 -5.82 1.75
N ALA A 61 6.48 -4.76 1.82
CA ALA A 61 6.36 -3.75 2.87
C ALA A 61 5.00 -3.06 2.83
N PHE A 62 4.51 -2.66 1.65
CA PHE A 62 3.19 -2.04 1.52
C PHE A 62 2.04 -3.01 1.81
N ILE A 63 2.15 -4.27 1.39
CA ILE A 63 1.20 -5.33 1.78
C ILE A 63 1.16 -5.48 3.30
N ALA A 64 2.30 -5.51 3.98
CA ALA A 64 2.37 -5.63 5.43
C ALA A 64 1.72 -4.42 6.13
N VAL A 65 1.97 -3.20 5.64
CA VAL A 65 1.34 -1.98 6.16
C VAL A 65 -0.18 -2.01 5.99
N LEU A 66 -0.68 -2.38 4.80
CA LEU A 66 -2.12 -2.47 4.53
C LEU A 66 -2.78 -3.60 5.31
N GLY A 67 -2.11 -4.75 5.46
CA GLY A 67 -2.58 -5.86 6.28
C GLY A 67 -2.66 -5.49 7.76
N TRP A 68 -1.64 -4.79 8.28
CA TRP A 68 -1.65 -4.25 9.64
C TRP A 68 -2.76 -3.22 9.83
N LEU A 69 -3.00 -2.35 8.84
CA LEU A 69 -4.10 -1.38 8.87
C LEU A 69 -5.46 -2.09 8.90
N CYS A 70 -5.65 -3.13 8.07
CA CYS A 70 -6.86 -3.97 8.08
C CYS A 70 -7.07 -4.64 9.43
N TRP A 71 -6.02 -5.19 10.04
CA TRP A 71 -6.12 -5.79 11.38
C TRP A 71 -6.51 -4.74 12.42
N ARG A 72 -5.87 -3.58 12.42
CA ARG A 72 -6.20 -2.50 13.36
C ARG A 72 -7.65 -2.02 13.20
N LEU A 73 -8.16 -1.89 11.98
CA LEU A 73 -9.55 -1.50 11.67
C LEU A 73 -10.57 -2.61 11.95
N GLY A 74 -10.17 -3.86 11.76
CA GLY A 74 -10.93 -5.06 12.13
C GLY A 74 -11.01 -5.26 13.65
N GLY A 75 -9.99 -4.84 14.40
CA GLY A 75 -9.99 -4.82 15.85
C GLY A 75 -10.89 -3.71 16.41
N ALA A 76 -11.63 -3.99 17.50
CA ALA A 76 -12.57 -3.07 18.13
C ALA A 76 -11.94 -1.78 18.74
N ALA A 77 -10.64 -1.53 18.49
CA ALA A 77 -9.82 -0.64 19.29
C ALA A 77 -9.66 0.79 18.73
N LEU A 78 -10.07 1.08 17.49
CA LEU A 78 -9.47 2.24 16.82
C LEU A 78 -10.05 3.61 17.14
N VAL A 79 -11.35 3.76 17.45
CA VAL A 79 -11.90 5.10 17.79
C VAL A 79 -13.18 4.98 18.65
N PRO A 80 -13.17 5.44 19.91
CA PRO A 80 -14.39 5.64 20.68
C PRO A 80 -15.29 6.69 19.99
N GLY A 81 -16.52 6.32 19.62
CA GLY A 81 -17.50 7.22 18.99
C GLY A 81 -17.62 7.12 17.46
N MET A 82 -16.91 6.21 16.80
CA MET A 82 -17.05 5.99 15.36
C MET A 82 -18.28 5.12 15.05
N THR A 83 -19.14 5.58 14.13
CA THR A 83 -20.33 4.83 13.72
C THR A 83 -19.95 3.55 12.96
N ARG A 84 -20.81 2.53 13.04
CA ARG A 84 -20.62 1.24 12.36
C ARG A 84 -20.38 1.39 10.85
N LEU A 85 -21.03 2.38 10.23
CA LEU A 85 -20.87 2.72 8.82
C LEU A 85 -19.46 3.23 8.49
N LEU A 86 -18.92 4.18 9.26
CA LEU A 86 -17.57 4.72 9.03
C LEU A 86 -16.50 3.63 9.16
N ARG A 87 -16.67 2.73 10.13
CA ARG A 87 -15.77 1.59 10.30
C ARG A 87 -15.85 0.63 9.13
N PHE A 88 -17.05 0.37 8.62
CA PHE A 88 -17.24 -0.44 7.42
C PHE A 88 -16.58 0.20 6.20
N VAL A 89 -16.80 1.50 5.96
CA VAL A 89 -16.18 2.24 4.86
C VAL A 89 -14.65 2.20 4.98
N ALA A 90 -14.09 2.46 6.15
CA ALA A 90 -12.64 2.39 6.36
C ALA A 90 -12.06 1.00 6.11
N LEU A 91 -12.76 -0.06 6.54
CA LEU A 91 -12.36 -1.43 6.30
C LEU A 91 -12.42 -1.78 4.79
N VAL A 92 -13.51 -1.40 4.11
CA VAL A 92 -13.67 -1.61 2.67
C VAL A 92 -12.59 -0.85 1.89
N SER A 93 -12.28 0.38 2.26
CA SER A 93 -11.18 1.16 1.65
C SER A 93 -9.81 0.50 1.88
N ALA A 94 -9.55 -0.05 3.07
CA ALA A 94 -8.31 -0.73 3.38
C ALA A 94 -8.17 -2.05 2.60
N ILE A 95 -9.25 -2.84 2.51
CA ILE A 95 -9.30 -4.06 1.70
C ILE A 95 -9.15 -3.72 0.22
N GLY A 96 -9.83 -2.68 -0.26
CA GLY A 96 -9.72 -2.19 -1.63
C GLY A 96 -8.28 -1.80 -1.98
N GLY A 97 -7.61 -1.05 -1.09
CA GLY A 97 -6.20 -0.71 -1.24
C GLY A 97 -5.28 -1.93 -1.23
N LEU A 98 -5.56 -2.95 -0.40
CA LEU A 98 -4.79 -4.19 -0.35
C LEU A 98 -4.93 -4.99 -1.64
N VAL A 99 -6.17 -5.23 -2.09
CA VAL A 99 -6.46 -5.97 -3.32
C VAL A 99 -5.84 -5.25 -4.53
N ALA A 100 -5.99 -3.93 -4.59
CA ALA A 100 -5.40 -3.13 -5.65
C ALA A 100 -3.86 -3.19 -5.62
N THR A 101 -3.22 -3.15 -4.45
CA THR A 101 -1.75 -3.26 -4.31
C THR A 101 -1.25 -4.63 -4.76
N VAL A 102 -1.97 -5.70 -4.40
CA VAL A 102 -1.66 -7.06 -4.85
C VAL A 102 -1.76 -7.14 -6.37
N TRP A 103 -2.86 -6.65 -6.94
CA TRP A 103 -3.09 -6.69 -8.39
C TRP A 103 -2.05 -5.86 -9.17
N THR A 104 -1.70 -4.67 -8.70
CA THR A 104 -0.71 -3.81 -9.36
C THR A 104 0.72 -4.32 -9.20
N GLY A 105 1.04 -5.00 -8.11
CA GLY A 105 2.40 -5.50 -7.85
C GLY A 105 2.75 -6.77 -8.64
N ILE A 106 1.77 -7.61 -8.99
CA ILE A 106 1.99 -8.84 -9.76
C ILE A 106 2.77 -8.58 -11.08
N PRO A 107 2.30 -7.74 -12.02
CA PRO A 107 3.00 -7.53 -13.29
C PRO A 107 4.38 -6.91 -13.10
N VAL A 108 4.56 -6.03 -12.10
CA VAL A 108 5.84 -5.38 -11.79
C VAL A 108 6.93 -6.38 -11.42
N VAL A 109 6.57 -7.50 -10.79
CA VAL A 109 7.52 -8.55 -10.37
C VAL A 109 7.80 -9.55 -11.49
N PHE A 110 6.79 -9.89 -12.31
CA PHE A 110 6.89 -10.98 -13.29
C PHE A 110 7.31 -10.55 -14.69
N THR A 111 7.06 -9.30 -15.09
CA THR A 111 7.43 -8.81 -16.42
C THR A 111 8.86 -8.28 -16.44
N SER A 112 9.51 -8.34 -17.60
CA SER A 112 10.79 -7.68 -17.84
C SER A 112 10.64 -6.19 -17.52
N VAL A 113 11.27 -5.77 -16.42
CA VAL A 113 11.09 -4.44 -15.80
C VAL A 113 11.47 -3.30 -16.76
N CYS A 114 12.40 -3.58 -17.68
CA CYS A 114 12.90 -2.67 -18.69
C CYS A 114 12.79 -3.37 -20.04
N LEU A 115 11.85 -2.92 -20.88
CA LEU A 115 11.78 -3.26 -22.30
C LEU A 115 12.61 -2.27 -23.11
#